data_AF-A0A9E0J7U6-F1
#
_entry.id   AF-A0A9E0J7U6-F1
#
_cell.length_a   1.000
_cell.length_b   1.000
_cell.length_c   1.000
_cell.angle_alpha   90.00
_cell.angle_beta   90.00
_cell.angle_gamma   90.00
#
_symmetry.space_group_name_H-M   'P 1'
#
loop_
_entity.id
_entity.type
_entity.pdbx_description
1 polymer ?
#
loop_
_entity_poly.entity_id
_entity_poly.type
_entity_poly.pdbx_seq_one_letter_code
_entity_poly.pdbx_strand_id
1 'polypeptide(L)'
;MSADSPSDRIPISSLVFAGLVAVIGVVAATLLGARPLNPREAAGVFPPWWGREAALVAASDAGSVLAVGTLPFIVIVRVDQGDASAHLRKAGALFSIDPGRVAPCSV
;
A
#
# COMPACT_ATOMS: atom_id res chain seq x y z
N MET A 1 18.49 -40.64 -40.42
CA MET A 1 19.21 -39.36 -40.25
C MET A 1 18.53 -38.65 -39.10
N SER A 2 19.14 -38.75 -37.92
CA SER A 2 18.57 -38.34 -36.63
C SER A 2 18.95 -36.90 -36.28
N ALA A 3 18.20 -36.36 -35.31
CA ALA A 3 18.48 -35.18 -34.49
C ALA A 3 18.11 -33.81 -35.09
N ASP A 4 16.98 -33.25 -34.62
CA ASP A 4 16.98 -32.01 -33.84
C ASP A 4 15.59 -31.75 -33.23
N SER A 5 15.49 -31.77 -31.90
CA SER A 5 14.46 -31.05 -31.15
C SER A 5 14.85 -31.03 -29.68
N PRO A 6 15.65 -30.04 -29.25
CA PRO A 6 15.72 -29.70 -27.85
C PRO A 6 14.38 -29.03 -27.49
N SER A 7 13.42 -29.83 -27.04
CA SER A 7 12.22 -29.32 -26.39
C SER A 7 12.66 -28.74 -25.05
N ASP A 8 13.10 -27.48 -25.10
CA ASP A 8 13.44 -26.62 -23.97
C ASP A 8 12.14 -26.32 -23.22
N ARG A 9 11.64 -27.34 -22.51
CA ARG A 9 10.49 -27.22 -21.62
C ARG A 9 11.00 -26.56 -20.35
N ILE A 10 10.99 -25.23 -20.36
CA ILE A 10 11.13 -24.43 -19.15
C ILE A 10 10.17 -25.02 -18.11
N PRO A 11 10.67 -25.62 -17.01
CA PRO A 11 9.80 -26.27 -16.05
C PRO A 11 8.89 -25.21 -15.46
N ILE A 12 7.58 -25.45 -15.48
CA ILE A 12 6.55 -24.53 -14.96
C ILE A 12 6.90 -24.07 -13.53
N SER A 13 7.61 -24.90 -12.77
CA SER A 13 8.20 -24.59 -11.46
C SER A 13 9.13 -23.35 -11.46
N SER A 14 9.98 -23.18 -12.48
CA SER A 14 10.86 -21.99 -12.62
C SER A 14 10.06 -20.72 -12.88
N LEU A 15 8.95 -20.81 -13.61
CA LEU A 15 8.10 -19.65 -13.92
C LEU A 15 7.34 -19.18 -12.67
N VAL A 16 6.84 -20.11 -11.85
CA VAL A 16 6.17 -19.81 -10.58
C VAL A 16 7.16 -19.20 -9.58
N PHE A 17 8.38 -19.74 -9.48
CA PHE A 17 9.38 -19.23 -8.55
C PHE A 17 9.86 -17.83 -8.95
N ALA A 18 10.11 -17.60 -10.24
CA ALA A 18 10.47 -16.28 -10.76
C ALA A 18 9.35 -15.25 -10.53
N GLY A 19 8.09 -15.64 -10.74
CA GLY A 19 6.94 -14.80 -10.43
C GLY A 19 6.84 -14.45 -8.96
N LEU A 20 7.03 -15.42 -8.06
CA LEU A 20 7.00 -15.20 -6.62
C LEU A 20 8.11 -14.25 -6.16
N VAL A 21 9.33 -14.43 -6.65
CA VAL A 21 10.47 -13.55 -6.34
C VAL A 21 10.24 -12.13 -6.87
N ALA A 22 9.66 -11.98 -8.06
CA ALA A 22 9.31 -10.68 -8.60
C ALA A 22 8.25 -9.97 -7.75
N VAL A 23 7.20 -10.68 -7.32
CA VAL A 23 6.17 -10.13 -6.42
C VAL A 23 6.76 -9.73 -5.07
N ILE A 24 7.58 -10.60 -4.46
CA ILE A 24 8.26 -10.29 -3.19
C ILE A 24 9.20 -9.08 -3.36
N GLY A 25 9.93 -8.99 -4.46
CA GLY A 25 10.80 -7.86 -4.78
C GLY A 25 10.02 -6.55 -4.91
N VAL A 26 8.88 -6.56 -5.60
CA VAL A 26 8.00 -5.39 -5.73
C VAL A 26 7.41 -4.98 -4.38
N VAL A 27 6.98 -5.95 -3.56
CA VAL A 27 6.48 -5.70 -2.20
C VAL A 27 7.59 -5.15 -1.29
N ALA A 28 8.79 -5.71 -1.33
CA ALA A 28 9.92 -5.23 -0.55
C ALA A 28 10.37 -3.82 -0.99
N ALA A 29 10.42 -3.55 -2.29
CA ALA A 29 10.77 -2.25 -2.84
C ALA A 29 9.72 -1.18 -2.50
N THR A 30 8.43 -1.53 -2.51
CA THR A 30 7.37 -0.62 -2.08
C THR A 30 7.41 -0.35 -0.58
N LEU A 31 7.71 -1.35 0.26
CA LEU A 31 7.88 -1.18 1.70
C LEU A 31 9.11 -0.33 2.07
N LEU A 32 10.25 -0.54 1.40
CA LEU A 32 11.49 0.21 1.65
C LEU A 32 11.46 1.63 1.07
N GLY A 33 10.75 1.82 -0.05
CA GLY A 33 10.61 3.10 -0.74
C GLY A 33 9.47 3.97 -0.21
N ALA A 34 8.60 3.46 0.66
CA ALA A 34 7.49 4.20 1.28
C ALA A 34 7.90 4.85 2.61
N ARG A 35 9.10 5.46 2.66
CA ARG A 35 9.46 6.31 3.81
C ARG A 35 8.54 7.53 3.81
N PRO A 36 7.73 7.74 4.86
CA PRO A 36 6.83 8.89 4.94
C PRO A 36 7.66 10.18 4.87
N LEU A 37 7.38 11.07 3.91
CA LEU A 37 7.99 12.40 3.87
C LEU A 37 7.70 13.20 5.16
N ASN A 38 6.60 12.89 5.84
CA ASN A 38 6.24 13.51 7.11
C ASN A 38 5.67 12.45 8.08
N PRO A 39 6.32 12.16 9.23
CA PRO A 39 5.83 11.16 10.18
C PRO A 39 4.49 11.54 10.81
N ARG A 40 4.09 12.81 10.71
CA ARG A 40 2.81 13.31 11.22
C ARG A 40 1.66 13.18 10.24
N GLU A 41 1.91 12.76 9.00
CA GLU A 41 0.87 12.60 7.98
C GLU A 41 0.98 11.25 7.29
N ALA A 42 -0.16 10.57 7.14
CA ALA A 42 -0.20 9.30 6.44
C ALA A 42 -1.56 9.08 5.78
N ALA A 43 -1.55 8.40 4.62
CA ALA A 43 -2.76 7.90 3.98
C ALA A 43 -3.05 6.49 4.49
N GLY A 44 -4.13 6.30 5.24
CA GLY A 44 -4.58 5.00 5.70
C GLY A 44 -5.46 4.33 4.66
N VAL A 45 -5.14 3.08 4.33
CA VAL A 45 -6.01 2.22 3.51
C VAL A 45 -6.82 1.34 4.44
N PHE A 46 -8.11 1.64 4.52
CA PHE A 46 -9.09 0.87 5.27
C PHE A 46 -9.59 -0.31 4.44
N PRO A 47 -10.17 -1.31 5.10
CA PRO A 47 -10.74 -2.44 4.40
C PRO A 47 -11.80 -2.02 3.37
N PRO A 48 -11.73 -2.50 2.11
CA PRO A 48 -12.68 -2.09 1.07
C PRO A 48 -14.10 -2.62 1.29
N TRP A 49 -14.28 -3.60 2.18
CA TRP A 49 -15.60 -4.07 2.62
C TRP A 49 -16.23 -3.17 3.68
N TRP A 50 -15.52 -2.14 4.16
CA TRP A 50 -16.10 -1.09 5.01
C TRP A 50 -16.78 -0.02 4.15
N GLY A 51 -17.90 0.52 4.65
CA GLY A 51 -18.52 1.70 4.08
C GLY A 51 -17.63 2.94 4.24
N ARG A 52 -17.84 3.95 3.39
CA ARG A 52 -17.10 5.22 3.42
C ARG A 52 -17.17 5.87 4.81
N GLU A 53 -18.34 5.86 5.43
CA GLU A 53 -18.61 6.43 6.74
C GLU A 53 -17.79 5.73 7.82
N ALA A 54 -17.72 4.40 7.77
CA ALA A 54 -16.94 3.61 8.73
C ALA A 54 -15.43 3.90 8.62
N ALA A 55 -14.91 4.00 7.40
CA ALA A 55 -13.51 4.37 7.17
C ALA A 55 -13.20 5.79 7.66
N LEU A 56 -14.10 6.75 7.42
CA LEU A 56 -13.95 8.14 7.89
C LEU A 56 -14.01 8.26 9.41
N VAL A 57 -14.93 7.56 10.06
CA VAL A 57 -15.04 7.54 11.52
C VAL A 57 -13.78 6.96 12.13
N ALA A 58 -13.31 5.81 11.62
CA ALA A 58 -12.07 5.20 12.07
C ALA A 58 -10.86 6.12 11.85
N ALA A 59 -10.76 6.76 10.70
CA ALA A 59 -9.70 7.72 10.41
C ALA A 59 -9.74 8.95 11.35
N SER A 60 -10.93 9.42 11.69
CA SER A 60 -11.12 10.56 12.61
C SER A 60 -10.71 10.23 14.05
N ASP A 61 -10.80 8.96 14.45
CA ASP A 61 -10.31 8.48 15.75
C ASP A 61 -8.77 8.40 15.77
N ALA A 62 -8.14 8.16 14.62
CA ALA A 62 -6.69 8.15 14.48
C ALA A 62 -6.05 9.55 14.53
N GLY A 63 -6.74 10.57 14.02
CA GLY A 63 -6.24 11.94 13.94
C GLY A 63 -7.14 12.86 13.11
N SER A 64 -6.63 14.06 12.80
CA SER A 64 -7.38 15.03 12.00
C SER A 64 -7.39 14.61 10.53
N VAL A 65 -8.57 14.33 9.99
CA VAL A 65 -8.74 13.98 8.57
C VAL A 65 -8.42 15.21 7.71
N LEU A 66 -7.42 15.08 6.84
CA LEU A 66 -7.02 16.12 5.88
C LEU A 66 -7.76 15.98 4.55
N ALA A 67 -7.87 14.76 4.05
CA ALA A 67 -8.44 14.47 2.75
C ALA A 67 -8.87 13.00 2.63
N VAL A 68 -9.75 12.72 1.68
CA VAL A 68 -10.06 11.35 1.22
C VAL A 68 -9.37 11.16 -0.11
N GLY A 69 -8.71 10.02 -0.30
CA GLY A 69 -8.05 9.66 -1.55
C GLY A 69 -9.06 9.37 -2.66
N THR A 70 -8.54 8.99 -3.84
CA THR A 70 -9.35 8.65 -5.01
C THR A 70 -10.36 7.53 -4.74
N LEU A 71 -10.04 6.64 -3.78
CA LEU A 71 -10.92 5.57 -3.34
C LEU A 71 -11.47 5.92 -1.94
N PRO A 72 -12.75 5.63 -1.67
CA PRO A 72 -13.43 6.07 -0.44
C PRO A 72 -12.91 5.41 0.84
N PHE A 73 -12.14 4.32 0.70
CA PHE A 73 -11.48 3.62 1.80
C PHE A 73 -10.03 4.07 2.01
N ILE A 74 -9.55 5.08 1.28
CA ILE A 74 -8.24 5.70 1.48
C ILE A 74 -8.46 7.05 2.16
N VAL A 75 -7.98 7.23 3.38
CA VAL A 75 -8.16 8.49 4.13
C VAL A 75 -6.82 9.01 4.61
N ILE A 76 -6.54 10.27 4.34
CA ILE A 76 -5.31 10.96 4.73
C ILE A 76 -5.56 11.68 6.05
N VAL A 77 -4.74 11.39 7.05
CA VAL A 77 -4.83 11.99 8.38
C VAL A 77 -3.53 12.65 8.79
N ARG A 78 -3.65 13.66 9.64
CA ARG A 78 -2.55 14.29 10.36
C ARG A 78 -2.70 14.03 11.86
N VAL A 79 -1.60 13.73 12.52
CA VAL A 79 -1.51 13.64 13.99
C VAL A 79 -0.63 14.76 14.53
N ASP A 80 -1.01 15.32 15.67
CA ASP A 80 -0.24 16.40 16.31
C ASP A 80 1.05 15.89 16.96
N GLN A 81 1.03 14.64 17.44
CA GLN A 81 2.16 13.98 18.08
C GLN A 81 2.20 12.49 17.69
N GLY A 82 3.42 11.95 17.56
CA GLY A 82 3.62 10.54 17.23
C GLY A 82 3.68 10.25 15.73
N ASP A 83 3.47 8.97 15.39
CA ASP A 83 3.53 8.44 14.03
C ASP A 83 2.10 8.20 13.51
N ALA A 84 1.70 8.95 12.48
CA ALA A 84 0.38 8.86 11.86
C ALA A 84 0.07 7.45 11.35
N SER A 85 1.06 6.72 10.84
CA SER A 85 0.89 5.36 10.32
C SER A 85 0.59 4.35 11.42
N ALA A 86 1.13 4.57 12.62
CA ALA A 86 0.86 3.73 13.79
C ALA A 86 -0.55 3.99 14.33
N HIS A 87 -0.97 5.26 14.35
CA HIS A 87 -2.32 5.64 14.75
C HIS A 87 -3.38 5.07 13.81
N LEU A 88 -3.18 5.20 12.49
CA LEU A 88 -4.07 4.63 11.48
C LEU A 88 -4.20 3.11 11.59
N ARG A 89 -3.09 2.39 11.81
CA ARG A 89 -3.13 0.94 12.02
C ARG A 89 -3.94 0.55 13.24
N LYS A 90 -3.80 1.28 14.35
CA LYS A 90 -4.60 1.05 15.56
C LYS A 90 -6.09 1.30 15.31
N ALA A 91 -6.43 2.25 14.45
CA ALA A 91 -7.79 2.53 14.03
C ALA A 91 -8.36 1.55 12.99
N GLY A 92 -7.59 0.55 12.55
CA GLY A 92 -8.05 -0.49 11.62
C GLY A 92 -7.65 -0.29 10.16
N ALA A 93 -6.74 0.64 9.86
CA ALA A 93 -6.12 0.69 8.54
C ALA A 93 -5.27 -0.57 8.32
N LEU A 94 -5.45 -1.23 7.18
CA LEU A 94 -4.68 -2.42 6.78
C LEU A 94 -3.22 -2.05 6.52
N PHE A 95 -2.99 -0.92 5.85
CA PHE A 95 -1.68 -0.38 5.57
C PHE A 95 -1.73 1.14 5.43
N SER A 96 -0.57 1.78 5.58
CA SER A 96 -0.43 3.23 5.41
C SER A 96 0.49 3.51 4.21
N ILE A 97 0.13 4.48 3.39
CA ILE A 97 0.88 4.93 2.21
C ILE A 97 1.35 6.37 2.46
N ASP A 98 2.48 6.72 1.85
CA ASP A 98 2.93 8.11 1.77
C ASP A 98 1.90 8.97 1.01
N PRO A 99 1.34 10.02 1.65
CA PRO A 99 0.31 10.86 1.05
C PRO A 99 0.82 11.66 -0.16
N GLY A 100 2.12 11.94 -0.23
CA GLY A 100 2.78 12.61 -1.35
C GLY A 100 2.82 11.80 -2.64
N ARG A 101 2.48 10.50 -2.59
CA ARG A 101 2.29 9.67 -3.80
C ARG A 101 0.85 9.56 -4.28
N VAL A 102 -0.12 9.96 -3.46
CA VAL A 102 -1.56 9.82 -3.76
C VAL A 102 -2.13 11.11 -4.36
N ALA A 103 -1.46 12.24 -4.19
CA ALA A 103 -1.80 13.51 -4.83
C ALA A 103 -0.82 13.82 -5.98
N PRO A 104 -1.12 13.43 -7.24
CA PRO A 104 -0.45 14.06 -8.37
C PRO A 104 -0.92 15.52 -8.42
N CYS A 105 0.03 16.43 -8.19
CA CYS A 105 -0.08 17.91 -8.22
C CYS A 105 -0.60 18.60 -6.94
N SER A 106 0.33 19.14 -6.16
CA SER A 106 0.17 20.44 -5.50
C SER A 106 0.57 21.54 -6.49
N VAL A 107 -0.19 22.64 -6.51
CA VAL A 107 -0.02 23.88 -7.33
C VAL A 107 1.42 24.38 -7.39
#